data_AF-G9X3F0-F1
#
_entry.id   AF-G9X3F0-F1
#
_cell.length_a   1.000
_cell.length_b   1.000
_cell.length_c   1.000
_cell.angle_alpha   90.00
_cell.angle_beta   90.00
_cell.angle_gamma   90.00
#
_symmetry.space_group_name_H-M   'P 1'
#
loop_
_entity.id
_entity.type
_entity.pdbx_description
1 polymer ?
#
loop_
_entity_poly.entity_id
_entity_poly.type
_entity_poly.pdbx_seq_one_letter_code
_entity_poly.pdbx_strand_id
1 'polypeptide(L)'
;MRKEIITYRCNYVYSMKIKNNVFFLMCFLFLNFIALTSSYAKLPIDYDNFTVNGKIVKLPIAELVIDGQYINKSTLGVDPVTINSRTLVPVRALSEKLGYHVTWLEAVQKVTIENSNKKIELSIGNVNAKIDNKNVTVTDSVAPMIINNSTYVPIRFVVENLGLSIDYDAKQNKISLNSNGLEELLFDEKTQLSQEKNIVNNSNEDPSVPKDVDRFITPEKPTAPTKPTVPEAPNISDDSNKVDARYEVGLDFSALNGEVLKVVQNDGELDVNYFYLTEPKRLIIDVKNAKLNAYESGERKLDGKIFLSSTASYDSNSNYTRFSVVLNESVNNSELKIIREKNILRVEKITVIKQGEEFKYEFDRKTGSINITTSKEETIQNLSSDSNMLEFNIAKDKIKLNTGDFNISNRLVKNMTVSEEGNNYVIKVALGDRVTVDINKISATSTIIKLKKQDRQTPRIVLDPGHGGKDAGAINKEFNINEKTLNIQVARRLKQKLINASYEVFMTREDDTFVPLNDIASFSNSKDPDIFISMHHNSADSNTSASGIESFYHISSDSKQLAQIIQKHLISSSKAVNRNIKSMPFVVIKKTTSPAILVELGFMSNKAEVQKNMSQEYQELLADAILSGVNEYFGR
;
A
#
# COMPACT_ATOMS: atom_id res chain seq x y z
N MET A 1 -76.40 -55.06 22.47
CA MET A 1 -74.98 -55.08 22.88
C MET A 1 -74.26 -54.01 22.06
N ARG A 2 -74.13 -52.71 22.39
CA ARG A 2 -73.98 -51.94 23.64
C ARG A 2 -72.99 -52.59 24.61
N LYS A 3 -71.80 -51.97 24.69
CA LYS A 3 -70.57 -52.28 25.44
C LYS A 3 -69.74 -53.41 24.80
N GLU A 4 -68.46 -53.10 24.55
CA GLU A 4 -67.44 -53.93 23.87
C GLU A 4 -67.68 -54.00 22.35
N ILE A 5 -67.07 -53.21 21.47
CA ILE A 5 -65.63 -52.98 21.31
C ILE A 5 -65.43 -51.52 20.82
N ILE A 6 -65.76 -50.57 21.70
CA ILE A 6 -65.30 -49.16 21.60
C ILE A 6 -63.83 -49.03 22.04
N THR A 7 -63.22 -50.12 22.52
CA THR A 7 -61.82 -50.17 22.98
C THR A 7 -60.79 -50.40 21.86
N TYR A 8 -61.18 -50.88 20.67
CA TYR A 8 -60.22 -51.10 19.57
C TYR A 8 -60.02 -49.88 18.65
N ARG A 9 -60.96 -48.94 18.59
CA ARG A 9 -60.82 -47.72 17.77
C ARG A 9 -60.10 -46.55 18.47
N CYS A 10 -59.96 -46.58 19.80
CA CYS A 10 -59.13 -45.60 20.51
C CYS A 10 -57.63 -45.98 20.55
N ASN A 11 -57.30 -47.27 20.63
CA ASN A 11 -55.89 -47.70 20.65
C ASN A 11 -55.22 -47.69 19.27
N TYR A 12 -55.97 -47.79 18.17
CA TYR A 12 -55.36 -47.76 16.82
C TYR A 12 -54.95 -46.33 16.39
N VAL A 13 -55.73 -45.31 16.78
CA VAL A 13 -55.42 -43.90 16.46
C VAL A 13 -54.31 -43.36 17.37
N TYR A 14 -54.21 -43.80 18.63
CA TYR A 14 -53.07 -43.47 19.50
C TYR A 14 -51.80 -44.24 19.09
N SER A 15 -51.92 -45.51 18.66
CA SER A 15 -50.77 -46.30 18.18
C SER A 15 -50.20 -45.80 16.84
N MET A 16 -51.04 -45.28 15.92
CA MET A 16 -50.54 -44.66 14.68
C MET A 16 -49.95 -43.25 14.90
N LYS A 17 -50.48 -42.45 15.84
CA LYS A 17 -49.83 -41.17 16.21
C LYS A 17 -48.51 -41.36 16.96
N ILE A 18 -48.41 -42.38 17.82
CA ILE A 18 -47.16 -42.72 18.50
C ILE A 18 -46.17 -43.37 17.54
N LYS A 19 -46.57 -44.23 16.59
CA LYS A 19 -45.62 -44.78 15.60
C LYS A 19 -45.11 -43.73 14.63
N ASN A 20 -45.93 -42.77 14.19
CA ASN A 20 -45.43 -41.68 13.37
C ASN A 20 -44.59 -40.69 14.18
N ASN A 21 -44.94 -40.38 15.43
CA ASN A 21 -44.10 -39.51 16.27
C ASN A 21 -42.84 -40.21 16.78
N VAL A 22 -42.83 -41.52 17.00
CA VAL A 22 -41.62 -42.29 17.38
C VAL A 22 -40.77 -42.57 16.15
N PHE A 23 -41.35 -42.72 14.95
CA PHE A 23 -40.56 -42.75 13.71
C PHE A 23 -40.00 -41.37 13.39
N PHE A 24 -40.76 -40.29 13.60
CA PHE A 24 -40.23 -38.92 13.43
C PHE A 24 -39.21 -38.57 14.51
N LEU A 25 -39.42 -38.99 15.77
CA LEU A 25 -38.49 -38.77 16.88
C LEU A 25 -37.28 -39.72 16.81
N MET A 26 -37.41 -40.94 16.27
CA MET A 26 -36.26 -41.80 15.96
C MET A 26 -35.53 -41.30 14.74
N CYS A 27 -36.18 -40.78 13.69
CA CYS A 27 -35.47 -40.11 12.59
C CYS A 27 -34.86 -38.79 13.05
N PHE A 28 -35.47 -38.05 13.97
CA PHE A 28 -34.87 -36.86 14.59
C PHE A 28 -33.70 -37.25 15.50
N LEU A 29 -33.83 -38.33 16.27
CA LEU A 29 -32.75 -38.84 17.12
C LEU A 29 -31.66 -39.55 16.31
N PHE A 30 -31.94 -40.09 15.13
CA PHE A 30 -30.94 -40.65 14.20
C PHE A 30 -30.27 -39.54 13.38
N LEU A 31 -30.99 -38.48 12.99
CA LEU A 31 -30.36 -37.26 12.45
C LEU A 31 -29.54 -36.52 13.52
N ASN A 32 -29.94 -36.58 14.80
CA ASN A 32 -29.14 -36.05 15.91
C ASN A 32 -28.05 -37.03 16.40
N PHE A 33 -28.14 -38.34 16.12
CA PHE A 33 -27.06 -39.29 16.39
C PHE A 33 -26.03 -39.34 15.27
N ILE A 34 -26.40 -39.05 14.01
CA ILE A 34 -25.45 -38.70 12.96
C ILE A 34 -24.78 -37.34 13.27
N ALA A 35 -25.37 -36.53 14.16
CA ALA A 35 -24.75 -35.30 14.68
C ALA A 35 -23.92 -35.49 15.97
N LEU A 36 -23.79 -36.71 16.52
CA LEU A 36 -23.04 -36.96 17.77
C LEU A 36 -22.04 -38.13 17.72
N THR A 37 -21.87 -38.75 16.57
CA THR A 37 -20.50 -39.04 16.13
C THR A 37 -20.12 -37.99 15.12
N SER A 38 -19.84 -36.77 15.60
CA SER A 38 -18.68 -36.10 15.05
C SER A 38 -17.51 -37.06 15.29
N SER A 39 -17.34 -37.99 14.36
CA SER A 39 -16.01 -38.33 13.90
C SER A 39 -15.33 -36.97 13.86
N TYR A 40 -14.42 -36.73 14.82
CA TYR A 40 -13.52 -35.60 14.74
C TYR A 40 -12.68 -35.88 13.50
N ALA A 41 -13.30 -35.68 12.34
CA ALA A 41 -12.63 -35.57 11.07
C ALA A 41 -11.73 -34.38 11.32
N LYS A 42 -10.45 -34.67 11.50
CA LYS A 42 -9.37 -33.70 11.58
C LYS A 42 -9.66 -32.69 10.47
N LEU A 43 -10.08 -31.47 10.84
CA LEU A 43 -10.28 -30.42 9.85
C LEU A 43 -8.97 -30.37 9.05
N PRO A 44 -9.03 -30.42 7.71
CA PRO A 44 -7.81 -30.42 6.92
C PRO A 44 -7.01 -29.17 7.31
N ILE A 45 -5.78 -29.37 7.75
CA ILE A 45 -4.85 -28.25 7.97
C ILE A 45 -4.72 -27.56 6.62
N ASP A 46 -5.10 -26.29 6.55
CA ASP A 46 -4.99 -25.52 5.32
C ASP A 46 -3.52 -25.20 5.04
N TYR A 47 -3.17 -25.17 3.75
CA TYR A 47 -1.82 -24.85 3.30
C TYR A 47 -1.90 -23.80 2.20
N ASP A 48 -0.96 -22.86 2.21
CA ASP A 48 -0.76 -21.91 1.11
C ASP A 48 0.73 -21.81 0.75
N ASN A 49 1.02 -21.21 -0.39
CA ASN A 49 2.36 -20.97 -0.89
C ASN A 49 2.88 -19.65 -0.32
N PHE A 50 4.00 -19.73 0.40
CA PHE A 50 4.65 -18.58 1.01
C PHE A 50 6.07 -18.44 0.48
N THR A 51 6.51 -17.21 0.25
CA THR A 51 7.89 -16.90 -0.10
C THR A 51 8.69 -16.73 1.19
N VAL A 52 9.42 -17.76 1.60
CA VAL A 52 10.31 -17.74 2.77
C VAL A 52 11.74 -17.56 2.28
N ASN A 53 12.39 -16.46 2.67
CA ASN A 53 13.78 -16.14 2.27
C ASN A 53 14.02 -16.28 0.74
N GLY A 54 13.07 -15.82 -0.08
CA GLY A 54 13.16 -15.86 -1.55
C GLY A 54 12.80 -17.20 -2.20
N LYS A 55 12.31 -18.20 -1.45
CA LYS A 55 11.83 -19.48 -2.00
C LYS A 55 10.35 -19.67 -1.73
N ILE A 56 9.61 -20.13 -2.73
CA ILE A 56 8.21 -20.54 -2.55
C ILE A 56 8.19 -21.88 -1.82
N VAL A 57 7.62 -21.88 -0.62
CA VAL A 57 7.44 -23.02 0.27
C VAL A 57 5.96 -23.14 0.59
N LYS A 58 5.40 -24.34 0.43
CA LYS A 58 4.03 -24.62 0.87
C LYS A 58 4.02 -24.84 2.37
N LEU A 59 3.40 -23.94 3.12
CA LEU A 59 3.37 -23.97 4.59
C LEU A 59 1.95 -24.17 5.11
N PRO A 60 1.79 -24.88 6.25
CA PRO A 60 0.51 -24.96 6.93
C PRO A 60 0.15 -23.60 7.53
N ILE A 61 -1.09 -23.17 7.29
CA ILE A 61 -1.69 -21.99 7.89
C ILE A 61 -2.06 -22.34 9.33
N ALA A 62 -1.73 -21.44 10.26
CA ALA A 62 -2.15 -21.53 11.65
C ALA A 62 -3.36 -20.62 11.89
N GLU A 63 -4.31 -21.11 12.68
CA GLU A 63 -5.39 -20.25 13.17
C GLU A 63 -4.90 -19.49 14.39
N LEU A 64 -5.00 -18.16 14.37
CA LEU A 64 -4.70 -17.32 15.52
C LEU A 64 -5.96 -16.60 15.98
N VAL A 65 -6.26 -16.68 17.27
CA VAL A 65 -7.35 -15.94 17.91
C VAL A 65 -6.77 -15.07 19.02
N ILE A 66 -7.08 -13.77 18.98
CA ILE A 66 -6.70 -12.80 20.02
C ILE A 66 -7.99 -12.15 20.50
N ASP A 67 -8.29 -12.25 21.79
CA ASP A 67 -9.49 -11.68 22.43
C ASP A 67 -10.80 -12.07 21.73
N GLY A 68 -10.87 -13.34 21.31
CA GLY A 68 -12.01 -13.91 20.60
C GLY A 68 -12.11 -13.53 19.12
N GLN A 69 -11.17 -12.75 18.58
CA GLN A 69 -11.13 -12.38 17.15
C GLN A 69 -10.10 -13.20 16.37
N TYR A 70 -10.50 -13.72 15.21
CA TYR A 70 -9.60 -14.43 14.30
C TYR A 70 -8.65 -13.46 13.58
N ILE A 71 -7.38 -13.84 13.54
CA ILE A 71 -6.29 -13.13 12.91
C ILE A 71 -5.79 -13.96 11.72
N ASN A 72 -5.89 -13.40 10.52
CA ASN A 72 -5.65 -14.07 9.25
C ASN A 72 -5.32 -13.05 8.15
N LYS A 73 -5.10 -13.50 6.92
CA LYS A 73 -4.78 -12.64 5.76
C LYS A 73 -5.83 -11.58 5.46
N SER A 74 -7.10 -11.83 5.75
CA SER A 74 -8.15 -10.83 5.56
C SER A 74 -8.08 -9.68 6.57
N THR A 75 -7.46 -9.91 7.72
CA THR A 75 -7.30 -8.91 8.78
C THR A 75 -5.92 -8.25 8.79
N LEU A 76 -4.86 -8.95 8.37
CA LEU A 76 -3.47 -8.46 8.45
C LEU A 76 -2.69 -8.48 7.12
N GLY A 77 -3.32 -8.87 6.01
CA GLY A 77 -2.69 -8.96 4.70
C GLY A 77 -1.83 -10.22 4.48
N VAL A 78 -1.52 -10.97 5.54
CA VAL A 78 -0.80 -12.26 5.50
C VAL A 78 -1.25 -13.19 6.64
N ASP A 79 -1.20 -14.52 6.44
CA ASP A 79 -1.67 -15.51 7.42
C ASP A 79 -0.57 -15.93 8.41
N PRO A 80 -0.90 -16.21 9.69
CA PRO A 80 -0.04 -16.99 10.58
C PRO A 80 0.32 -18.35 9.96
N VAL A 81 1.54 -18.82 10.19
CA VAL A 81 2.03 -20.09 9.61
C VAL A 81 2.70 -20.96 10.67
N THR A 82 2.70 -22.27 10.46
CA THR A 82 3.45 -23.20 11.32
C THR A 82 4.69 -23.72 10.57
N ILE A 83 5.87 -23.57 11.19
CA ILE A 83 7.16 -24.07 10.69
C ILE A 83 7.84 -24.83 11.83
N ASN A 84 8.31 -26.06 11.59
CA ASN A 84 8.92 -26.92 12.60
C ASN A 84 8.09 -27.03 13.91
N SER A 85 6.78 -27.22 13.77
CA SER A 85 5.82 -27.28 14.89
C SER A 85 5.79 -26.02 15.77
N ARG A 86 6.22 -24.87 15.24
CA ARG A 86 6.13 -23.57 15.89
C ARG A 86 5.36 -22.60 15.02
N THR A 87 4.46 -21.87 15.66
CA THR A 87 3.63 -20.88 14.98
C THR A 87 4.37 -19.56 14.92
N LEU A 88 4.56 -19.08 13.71
CA LEU A 88 5.09 -17.77 13.43
C LEU A 88 3.94 -16.87 13.00
N VAL A 89 3.97 -15.64 13.52
CA VAL A 89 2.97 -14.64 13.21
C VAL A 89 3.63 -13.42 12.61
N PRO A 90 2.95 -12.72 11.68
CA PRO A 90 3.38 -11.39 11.26
C PRO A 90 3.48 -10.50 12.49
N VAL A 91 4.64 -9.88 12.73
CA VAL A 91 4.88 -9.10 13.95
C VAL A 91 3.89 -7.93 14.12
N ARG A 92 3.32 -7.45 13.01
CA ARG A 92 2.24 -6.45 12.97
C ARG A 92 0.98 -6.90 13.73
N ALA A 93 0.67 -8.20 13.74
CA ALA A 93 -0.43 -8.78 14.52
C ALA A 93 -0.34 -8.45 16.01
N LEU A 94 0.89 -8.44 16.53
CA LEU A 94 1.16 -8.19 17.95
C LEU A 94 1.08 -6.70 18.27
N SER A 95 1.40 -5.82 17.31
CA SER A 95 1.30 -4.38 17.47
C SER A 95 -0.15 -3.89 17.47
N GLU A 96 -0.94 -4.32 16.49
CA GLU A 96 -2.29 -3.79 16.24
C GLU A 96 -3.35 -4.29 17.24
N LYS A 97 -3.14 -5.45 17.88
CA LYS A 97 -4.12 -6.08 18.78
C LYS A 97 -3.72 -6.08 20.25
N LEU A 98 -2.43 -6.19 20.55
CA LEU A 98 -1.95 -6.28 21.93
C LEU A 98 -1.32 -4.96 22.43
N GLY A 99 -1.36 -3.90 21.61
CA GLY A 99 -0.91 -2.56 22.00
C GLY A 99 0.61 -2.39 22.07
N TYR A 100 1.37 -3.29 21.45
CA TYR A 100 2.83 -3.25 21.49
C TYR A 100 3.45 -2.37 20.42
N HIS A 101 4.49 -1.62 20.78
CA HIS A 101 5.25 -0.84 19.82
C HIS A 101 6.25 -1.76 19.11
N VAL A 102 6.21 -1.74 17.77
CA VAL A 102 7.09 -2.58 16.95
C VAL A 102 7.97 -1.70 16.07
N THR A 103 9.28 -1.84 16.21
CA THR A 103 10.27 -1.14 15.38
C THR A 103 11.04 -2.14 14.54
N TRP A 104 11.10 -1.91 13.23
CA TRP A 104 11.94 -2.67 12.31
C TRP A 104 13.20 -1.87 11.93
N LEU A 105 14.37 -2.45 12.20
CA LEU A 105 15.68 -1.91 11.86
C LEU A 105 16.27 -2.75 10.72
N GLU A 106 16.00 -2.30 9.50
CA GLU A 106 16.35 -2.98 8.26
C GLU A 106 17.86 -3.26 8.13
N ALA A 107 18.70 -2.30 8.52
CA ALA A 107 20.16 -2.38 8.40
C ALA A 107 20.80 -3.57 9.14
N VAL A 108 20.13 -4.08 10.18
CA VAL A 108 20.59 -5.24 10.97
C VAL A 108 19.56 -6.36 10.98
N GLN A 109 18.55 -6.27 10.11
CA GLN A 109 17.39 -7.16 10.06
C GLN A 109 16.84 -7.49 11.44
N LYS A 110 16.61 -6.46 12.25
CA LYS A 110 16.18 -6.61 13.64
C LYS A 110 14.78 -6.06 13.82
N VAL A 111 13.92 -6.85 14.45
CA VAL A 111 12.63 -6.40 14.97
C VAL A 111 12.73 -6.19 16.48
N THR A 112 12.21 -5.06 16.95
CA THR A 112 12.06 -4.74 18.37
C THR A 112 10.56 -4.70 18.67
N ILE A 113 10.14 -5.41 19.71
CA ILE A 113 8.76 -5.45 20.20
C ILE A 113 8.82 -4.99 21.65
N GLU A 114 8.13 -3.89 21.97
CA GLU A 114 8.22 -3.30 23.30
C GLU A 114 6.87 -2.79 23.81
N ASN A 115 6.72 -2.81 25.13
CA ASN A 115 5.63 -2.17 25.87
C ASN A 115 6.24 -1.26 26.96
N SER A 116 5.41 -0.73 27.87
CA SER A 116 5.90 0.18 28.93
C SER A 116 6.96 -0.45 29.84
N ASN A 117 7.00 -1.78 29.95
CA ASN A 117 7.75 -2.50 30.98
C ASN A 117 8.80 -3.48 30.42
N LYS A 118 8.69 -3.88 29.15
CA LYS A 118 9.52 -4.93 28.53
C LYS A 118 9.86 -4.62 27.10
N LYS A 119 11.11 -4.93 26.72
CA LYS A 119 11.65 -4.78 25.37
C LYS A 119 12.27 -6.08 24.89
N ILE A 120 11.74 -6.61 23.79
CA ILE A 120 12.22 -7.81 23.11
C ILE A 120 12.86 -7.42 21.78
N GLU A 121 14.12 -7.78 21.59
CA GLU A 121 14.84 -7.61 20.33
C GLU A 121 15.12 -8.97 19.70
N LEU A 122 14.74 -9.10 18.43
CA LEU A 122 14.80 -10.33 17.65
C LEU A 122 15.46 -10.01 16.31
N SER A 123 16.43 -10.81 15.88
CA SER A 123 17.10 -10.61 14.58
C SER A 123 16.73 -11.74 13.63
N ILE A 124 16.49 -11.42 12.36
CA ILE A 124 16.14 -12.40 11.33
C ILE A 124 17.22 -13.48 11.25
N GLY A 125 16.79 -14.73 11.23
CA GLY A 125 17.66 -15.91 11.18
C GLY A 125 18.38 -16.22 12.49
N ASN A 126 18.31 -15.38 13.52
CA ASN A 126 19.01 -15.58 14.78
C ASN A 126 18.07 -16.06 15.90
N VAL A 127 18.38 -17.22 16.49
CA VAL A 127 17.65 -17.78 17.63
C VAL A 127 18.02 -17.11 18.95
N ASN A 128 19.03 -16.25 18.99
CA ASN A 128 19.34 -15.45 20.18
C ASN A 128 18.62 -14.11 20.10
N ALA A 129 17.78 -13.87 21.10
CA ALA A 129 17.06 -12.63 21.33
C ALA A 129 17.71 -11.84 22.46
N LYS A 130 17.27 -10.58 22.63
CA LYS A 130 17.49 -9.85 23.88
C LYS A 130 16.17 -9.48 24.51
N ILE A 131 16.10 -9.63 25.83
CA ILE A 131 14.98 -9.18 26.64
C ILE A 131 15.56 -8.24 27.69
N ASP A 132 15.20 -6.96 27.63
CA ASP A 132 15.71 -5.92 28.53
C ASP A 132 17.25 -5.95 28.65
N ASN A 133 17.92 -6.01 27.49
CA ASN A 133 19.37 -6.13 27.33
C ASN A 133 20.02 -7.44 27.80
N LYS A 134 19.28 -8.41 28.32
CA LYS A 134 19.79 -9.75 28.63
C LYS A 134 19.63 -10.67 27.43
N ASN A 135 20.69 -11.41 27.09
CA ASN A 135 20.62 -12.39 26.01
C ASN A 135 19.77 -13.58 26.46
N VAL A 136 18.77 -13.93 25.66
CA VAL A 136 17.88 -15.06 25.88
C VAL A 136 17.78 -15.83 24.57
N THR A 137 17.88 -17.15 24.61
CA THR A 137 17.65 -17.97 23.42
C THR A 137 16.15 -18.16 23.24
N VAL A 138 15.67 -17.90 22.02
CA VAL A 138 14.31 -18.20 21.59
C VAL A 138 14.09 -19.69 21.81
N THR A 139 13.19 -20.02 22.74
CA THR A 139 12.84 -21.39 23.06
C THR A 139 12.42 -22.11 21.78
N ASP A 140 12.94 -23.33 21.59
CA ASP A 140 12.67 -24.23 20.46
C ASP A 140 13.31 -23.87 19.10
N SER A 141 14.32 -23.00 19.07
CA SER A 141 15.27 -22.84 17.96
C SER A 141 14.70 -22.39 16.60
N VAL A 142 13.46 -21.90 16.54
CA VAL A 142 12.91 -21.32 15.30
C VAL A 142 13.11 -19.80 15.31
N ALA A 143 13.99 -19.31 14.45
CA ALA A 143 14.32 -17.89 14.38
C ALA A 143 13.22 -17.05 13.70
N PRO A 144 13.15 -15.74 14.00
CA PRO A 144 12.39 -14.78 13.21
C PRO A 144 12.81 -14.84 11.73
N MET A 145 11.86 -14.68 10.81
CA MET A 145 12.14 -14.75 9.37
C MET A 145 11.23 -13.85 8.55
N ILE A 146 11.61 -13.63 7.29
CA ILE A 146 10.80 -12.88 6.34
C ILE A 146 10.00 -13.86 5.50
N ILE A 147 8.68 -13.71 5.54
CA ILE A 147 7.73 -14.51 4.77
C ILE A 147 6.81 -13.56 3.99
N ASN A 148 6.76 -13.68 2.66
CA ASN A 148 6.02 -12.78 1.78
C ASN A 148 6.30 -11.29 2.09
N ASN A 149 7.59 -10.94 2.26
CA ASN A 149 8.08 -9.61 2.63
C ASN A 149 7.59 -9.07 3.99
N SER A 150 6.93 -9.90 4.81
CA SER A 150 6.52 -9.56 6.16
C SER A 150 7.46 -10.19 7.18
N THR A 151 7.72 -9.48 8.28
CA THR A 151 8.54 -10.01 9.39
C THR A 151 7.68 -10.91 10.26
N TYR A 152 8.06 -12.19 10.34
CA TYR A 152 7.41 -13.21 11.14
C TYR A 152 8.24 -13.52 12.38
N VAL A 153 7.57 -13.56 13.53
CA VAL A 153 8.19 -13.86 14.83
C VAL A 153 7.51 -15.06 15.48
N PRO A 154 8.24 -15.88 16.26
CA PRO A 154 7.65 -16.98 17.01
C PRO A 154 6.70 -16.44 18.08
N ILE A 155 5.39 -16.71 17.92
CA ILE A 155 4.37 -16.04 18.74
C ILE A 155 4.54 -16.35 20.22
N ARG A 156 4.76 -17.64 20.56
CA ARG A 156 4.91 -18.11 21.94
C ARG A 156 6.04 -17.39 22.67
N PHE A 157 7.21 -17.32 22.04
CA PHE A 157 8.38 -16.65 22.63
C PHE A 157 8.07 -15.18 22.94
N VAL A 158 7.40 -14.48 22.02
CA VAL A 158 7.09 -13.06 22.22
C VAL A 158 6.04 -12.88 23.32
N VAL A 159 4.93 -13.61 23.28
CA VAL A 159 3.81 -13.39 24.20
C VAL A 159 4.13 -13.82 25.64
N GLU A 160 4.81 -14.96 25.83
CA GLU A 160 5.21 -15.43 27.17
C GLU A 160 6.21 -14.45 27.81
N ASN A 161 7.16 -13.96 27.03
CA ASN A 161 8.12 -12.99 27.53
C ASN A 161 7.51 -11.60 27.75
N LEU A 162 6.39 -11.28 27.13
CA LEU A 162 5.59 -10.09 27.43
C LEU A 162 4.61 -10.30 28.60
N GLY A 163 4.56 -11.51 29.17
CA GLY A 163 3.75 -11.83 30.35
C GLY A 163 2.31 -12.26 30.05
N LEU A 164 2.01 -12.64 28.81
CA LEU A 164 0.70 -13.15 28.40
C LEU A 164 0.67 -14.69 28.39
N SER A 165 -0.48 -15.25 28.73
CA SER A 165 -0.76 -16.69 28.61
C SER A 165 -1.17 -17.05 27.18
N ILE A 166 -0.73 -18.22 26.71
CA ILE A 166 -1.00 -18.74 25.38
C ILE A 166 -1.54 -20.17 25.45
N ASP A 167 -2.69 -20.39 24.81
CA ASP A 167 -3.28 -21.71 24.64
C ASP A 167 -3.05 -22.22 23.22
N TYR A 168 -2.69 -23.50 23.09
CA TYR A 168 -2.48 -24.15 21.80
C TYR A 168 -3.30 -25.44 21.68
N ASP A 169 -4.21 -25.48 20.71
CA ASP A 169 -4.90 -26.69 20.30
C ASP A 169 -4.17 -27.32 19.11
N ALA A 170 -3.39 -28.36 19.41
CA ALA A 170 -2.62 -29.10 18.42
C ALA A 170 -3.49 -29.87 17.39
N LYS A 171 -4.75 -30.17 17.71
CA LYS A 171 -5.65 -30.88 16.77
C LYS A 171 -6.21 -29.93 15.71
N GLN A 172 -6.31 -28.63 16.04
CA GLN A 172 -6.84 -27.59 15.16
C GLN A 172 -5.76 -26.66 14.59
N ASN A 173 -4.48 -26.85 14.93
CA ASN A 173 -3.38 -25.91 14.64
C ASN A 173 -3.77 -24.46 15.04
N LYS A 174 -4.43 -24.34 16.19
CA LYS A 174 -5.09 -23.12 16.65
C LYS A 174 -4.43 -22.57 17.91
N ILE A 175 -4.13 -21.28 17.89
CA ILE A 175 -3.49 -20.54 18.97
C ILE A 175 -4.52 -19.54 19.48
N SER A 176 -4.74 -19.50 20.79
CA SER A 176 -5.61 -18.53 21.43
C SER A 176 -4.85 -17.71 22.47
N LEU A 177 -5.04 -16.39 22.42
CA LEU A 177 -4.46 -15.43 23.34
C LEU A 177 -5.59 -14.61 23.98
N ASN A 178 -5.40 -14.26 25.25
CA ASN A 178 -6.29 -13.37 25.99
C ASN A 178 -5.46 -12.21 26.57
N SER A 179 -5.84 -10.98 26.24
CA SER A 179 -5.15 -9.75 26.66
C SER A 179 -5.62 -9.24 28.03
N ASN A 180 -6.63 -9.84 28.67
CA ASN A 180 -7.26 -9.38 29.92
C ASN A 180 -6.36 -9.44 31.18
N GLY A 181 -5.04 -9.60 31.04
CA GLY A 181 -4.05 -9.52 32.11
C GLY A 181 -3.13 -8.30 32.08
N LEU A 182 -3.30 -7.38 31.11
CA LEU A 182 -2.43 -6.20 30.95
C LEU A 182 -2.78 -5.01 31.86
N GLU A 183 -3.92 -5.01 32.55
CA GLU A 183 -4.33 -3.93 33.46
C GLU A 183 -3.70 -4.00 34.87
N GLU A 184 -3.09 -5.13 35.27
CA GLU A 184 -2.67 -5.34 36.67
C GLU A 184 -1.16 -5.09 36.94
N LEU A 185 -0.41 -4.47 36.00
CA LEU A 185 1.04 -4.19 36.15
C LEU A 185 1.40 -2.69 36.22
N LEU A 186 0.40 -1.83 36.39
CA LEU A 186 0.61 -0.45 36.83
C LEU A 186 0.21 -0.42 38.31
N PHE A 187 1.16 -0.13 39.19
CA PHE A 187 1.11 -0.15 40.67
C PHE A 187 1.51 -1.49 41.33
N ASP A 188 2.81 -1.66 41.62
CA ASP A 188 3.24 -1.68 43.02
C ASP A 188 4.76 -1.45 43.17
N GLU A 189 5.13 -0.50 44.01
CA GLU A 189 6.49 -0.28 44.52
C GLU A 189 6.68 -1.14 45.77
N LYS A 190 7.81 -1.87 45.83
CA LYS A 190 8.32 -2.75 46.91
C LYS A 190 7.90 -4.22 46.79
N THR A 191 8.88 -5.10 46.54
CA THR A 191 9.57 -5.88 47.59
C THR A 191 10.67 -6.74 46.97
N GLN A 192 11.77 -6.86 47.71
CA GLN A 192 13.00 -7.58 47.41
C GLN A 192 12.90 -9.12 47.50
N LEU A 193 13.86 -9.77 46.81
CA LEU A 193 14.48 -11.08 47.11
C LEU A 193 13.57 -12.32 47.25
N SER A 194 13.73 -13.29 46.35
CA SER A 194 14.53 -14.52 46.58
C SER A 194 14.09 -15.73 45.74
N GLN A 195 15.06 -16.62 45.51
CA GLN A 195 14.95 -18.06 45.20
C GLN A 195 14.93 -18.52 43.73
N GLU A 196 16.12 -18.94 43.30
CA GLU A 196 16.35 -20.09 42.42
C GLU A 196 15.60 -21.35 42.91
N LYS A 197 15.02 -22.13 41.99
CA LYS A 197 15.41 -23.53 41.71
C LYS A 197 14.40 -24.23 40.77
N ASN A 198 14.95 -24.74 39.66
CA ASN A 198 14.96 -26.16 39.26
C ASN A 198 13.60 -26.90 39.13
N ILE A 199 13.32 -27.49 37.95
CA ILE A 199 13.08 -28.95 37.72
C ILE A 199 12.29 -29.28 36.41
N VAL A 200 13.01 -29.99 35.53
CA VAL A 200 12.62 -31.24 34.81
C VAL A 200 12.09 -31.19 33.36
N ASN A 201 12.95 -31.78 32.52
CA ASN A 201 12.69 -32.44 31.25
C ASN A 201 11.48 -33.39 31.30
N ASN A 202 10.65 -33.37 30.26
CA ASN A 202 10.16 -34.64 29.73
C ASN A 202 9.93 -34.58 28.22
N SER A 203 10.77 -35.35 27.55
CA SER A 203 10.65 -35.82 26.18
C SER A 203 9.36 -36.61 25.98
N ASN A 204 8.68 -36.38 24.86
CA ASN A 204 7.97 -37.42 24.11
C ASN A 204 7.81 -36.93 22.66
N GLU A 205 8.63 -37.50 21.77
CA GLU A 205 8.51 -37.37 20.32
C GLU A 205 7.37 -38.29 19.81
N ASP A 206 6.51 -37.77 18.94
CA ASP A 206 5.56 -38.54 18.13
C ASP A 206 6.01 -38.47 16.65
N PRO A 207 6.28 -39.61 15.99
CA PRO A 207 6.91 -39.64 14.67
C PRO A 207 5.88 -39.54 13.54
N SER A 208 5.75 -38.37 12.91
CA SER A 208 5.20 -38.27 11.55
C SER A 208 5.38 -36.88 10.92
N VAL A 209 6.60 -36.51 10.55
CA VAL A 209 6.85 -35.40 9.60
C VAL A 209 8.02 -35.78 8.67
N PRO A 210 7.89 -35.60 7.33
CA PRO A 210 8.99 -35.84 6.39
C PRO A 210 10.22 -34.97 6.70
N LYS A 211 11.38 -35.62 6.88
CA LYS A 211 12.67 -34.97 7.12
C LYS A 211 13.21 -34.38 5.82
N ASP A 212 12.98 -33.10 5.53
CA ASP A 212 13.74 -32.39 4.47
C ASP A 212 13.80 -30.85 4.60
N VAL A 213 13.58 -30.26 5.79
CA VAL A 213 13.54 -28.79 5.95
C VAL A 213 14.77 -28.19 6.68
N ASP A 214 15.62 -29.00 7.31
CA ASP A 214 16.63 -28.49 8.26
C ASP A 214 17.96 -27.98 7.67
N ARG A 215 18.16 -27.94 6.34
CA ARG A 215 19.47 -27.58 5.76
C ARG A 215 19.68 -26.12 5.36
N PHE A 216 18.71 -25.22 5.56
CA PHE A 216 18.79 -23.87 4.97
C PHE A 216 18.84 -22.69 5.95
N ILE A 217 19.00 -22.91 7.26
CA ILE A 217 18.92 -21.81 8.23
C ILE A 217 20.01 -21.94 9.31
N THR A 218 21.23 -21.49 9.01
CA THR A 218 22.23 -21.13 10.02
C THR A 218 22.97 -19.85 9.57
N PRO A 219 22.93 -18.74 10.34
CA PRO A 219 23.62 -17.51 9.97
C PRO A 219 25.06 -17.42 10.54
N GLU A 220 26.00 -16.97 9.71
CA GLU A 220 27.34 -16.53 10.12
C GLU A 220 27.31 -15.16 10.83
N LYS A 221 28.25 -14.96 11.75
CA LYS A 221 28.29 -13.89 12.76
C LYS A 221 29.20 -12.73 12.33
N PRO A 222 28.70 -11.49 12.15
CA PRO A 222 29.55 -10.32 11.89
C PRO A 222 30.00 -9.59 13.16
N THR A 223 31.21 -9.03 13.10
CA THR A 223 31.92 -8.27 14.13
C THR A 223 31.40 -6.83 14.29
N ALA A 224 31.55 -6.29 15.50
CA ALA A 224 30.96 -5.02 15.94
C ALA A 224 31.78 -3.77 15.58
N PRO A 225 31.15 -2.72 15.02
CA PRO A 225 31.61 -1.35 15.15
C PRO A 225 30.76 -0.56 16.15
N THR A 226 31.40 0.45 16.71
CA THR A 226 31.04 1.28 17.86
C THR A 226 29.71 2.05 17.77
N LYS A 227 29.13 2.24 18.96
CA LYS A 227 27.83 2.84 19.31
C LYS A 227 27.64 4.28 18.77
N PRO A 228 26.55 4.60 18.05
CA PRO A 228 26.02 5.96 17.96
C PRO A 228 24.86 6.16 18.95
N THR A 229 24.95 7.25 19.70
CA THR A 229 23.93 7.83 20.59
C THR A 229 22.73 8.38 19.81
N VAL A 230 21.55 8.30 20.43
CA VAL A 230 20.30 8.93 19.99
C VAL A 230 20.46 10.47 20.04
N PRO A 231 20.10 11.23 18.99
CA PRO A 231 20.05 12.68 19.09
C PRO A 231 18.75 13.10 19.81
N GLU A 232 18.89 14.01 20.76
CA GLU A 232 17.77 14.72 21.38
C GLU A 232 16.99 15.55 20.36
N ALA A 233 15.76 15.92 20.73
CA ALA A 233 14.93 16.84 19.96
C ALA A 233 15.76 18.06 19.51
N PRO A 234 15.70 18.46 18.22
CA PRO A 234 16.50 19.56 17.75
C PRO A 234 16.11 20.82 18.51
N ASN A 235 17.07 21.37 19.25
CA ASN A 235 16.98 22.72 19.77
C ASN A 235 16.91 23.66 18.58
N ILE A 236 15.90 24.54 18.56
CA ILE A 236 15.81 25.62 17.58
C ILE A 236 16.97 26.57 17.88
N SER A 237 18.06 26.46 17.11
CA SER A 237 19.10 27.49 17.10
C SER A 237 18.53 28.71 16.37
N ASP A 238 18.34 29.78 17.11
CA ASP A 238 18.31 31.13 16.55
C ASP A 238 19.69 31.39 15.92
N ASP A 239 19.76 31.43 14.59
CA ASP A 239 20.95 31.87 13.87
C ASP A 239 20.52 32.74 12.68
N SER A 240 20.54 34.04 12.96
CA SER A 240 20.45 35.11 11.98
C SER A 240 21.50 34.92 10.88
N ASN A 241 21.06 34.92 9.62
CA ASN A 241 21.83 34.97 8.37
C ASN A 241 21.96 33.67 7.56
N LYS A 242 20.84 33.24 6.96
CA LYS A 242 20.76 32.63 5.62
C LYS A 242 19.31 32.75 5.16
N VAL A 243 19.07 33.32 3.97
CA VAL A 243 17.78 33.86 3.49
C VAL A 243 16.59 33.05 4.01
N ASP A 244 15.96 33.61 5.04
CA ASP A 244 14.97 32.94 5.87
C ASP A 244 13.74 32.51 5.07
N ALA A 245 13.13 31.39 5.50
CA ALA A 245 11.73 31.11 5.17
C ALA A 245 10.91 32.38 5.43
N ARG A 246 10.18 32.83 4.41
CA ARG A 246 9.56 34.16 4.44
C ARG A 246 8.25 34.20 5.21
N TYR A 247 7.66 33.03 5.45
CA TYR A 247 6.32 32.91 5.95
C TYR A 247 6.23 31.87 7.07
N GLU A 248 5.26 32.08 7.94
CA GLU A 248 4.93 31.16 9.03
C GLU A 248 3.69 30.37 8.65
N VAL A 249 3.71 29.07 8.94
CA VAL A 249 2.60 28.15 8.69
C VAL A 249 2.17 27.45 9.98
N GLY A 250 0.85 27.37 10.17
CA GLY A 250 0.22 26.61 11.25
C GLY A 250 -0.75 25.55 10.71
N LEU A 251 -1.00 24.54 11.53
CA LEU A 251 -1.96 23.47 11.25
C LEU A 251 -3.02 23.42 12.35
N ASP A 252 -4.27 23.56 11.94
CA ASP A 252 -5.46 23.57 12.81
C ASP A 252 -6.36 22.37 12.44
N PHE A 253 -6.85 21.70 13.48
CA PHE A 253 -7.83 20.63 13.40
C PHE A 253 -9.19 21.13 13.89
N SER A 254 -9.93 21.79 13.00
CA SER A 254 -11.32 22.16 13.25
C SER A 254 -12.25 21.02 12.80
N ALA A 255 -13.35 20.78 13.53
CA ALA A 255 -14.41 19.84 13.14
C ALA A 255 -15.74 20.58 12.82
N LEU A 256 -15.65 21.87 12.51
CA LEU A 256 -16.80 22.71 12.22
C LEU A 256 -17.15 22.60 10.74
N ASN A 257 -18.42 22.33 10.43
CA ASN A 257 -18.96 22.36 9.07
C ASN A 257 -18.29 21.39 8.05
N GLY A 258 -17.72 20.27 8.50
CA GLY A 258 -17.11 19.27 7.62
C GLY A 258 -15.67 19.57 7.20
N GLU A 259 -15.08 20.69 7.64
CA GLU A 259 -13.63 20.93 7.64
C GLU A 259 -12.98 19.90 8.59
N VAL A 260 -11.83 19.36 8.17
CA VAL A 260 -11.12 18.29 8.89
C VAL A 260 -9.65 18.63 9.12
N LEU A 261 -9.09 19.48 8.28
CA LEU A 261 -7.75 20.00 8.40
C LEU A 261 -7.69 21.40 7.78
N LYS A 262 -6.98 22.31 8.42
CA LYS A 262 -6.70 23.63 7.87
C LYS A 262 -5.23 23.97 8.05
N VAL A 263 -4.58 24.31 6.94
CA VAL A 263 -3.21 24.84 6.91
C VAL A 263 -3.29 26.32 6.57
N VAL A 264 -2.75 27.18 7.43
CA VAL A 264 -2.82 28.64 7.29
C VAL A 264 -1.42 29.22 7.22
N GLN A 265 -1.19 30.10 6.26
CA GLN A 265 0.01 30.92 6.17
C GLN A 265 -0.31 32.35 6.59
N ASN A 266 0.51 32.92 7.49
CA ASN A 266 0.25 34.23 8.11
C ASN A 266 0.31 35.40 7.11
N ASP A 267 1.15 35.28 6.07
CA ASP A 267 1.28 36.28 5.01
C ASP A 267 1.72 35.59 3.69
N GLY A 268 1.49 36.22 2.53
CA GLY A 268 1.84 35.67 1.22
C GLY A 268 0.90 34.58 0.68
N GLU A 269 1.22 34.06 -0.51
CA GLU A 269 0.48 32.96 -1.11
C GLU A 269 1.00 31.61 -0.62
N LEU A 270 0.10 30.67 -0.32
CA LEU A 270 0.43 29.33 0.15
C LEU A 270 0.89 28.46 -1.03
N ASP A 271 2.21 28.33 -1.27
CA ASP A 271 2.77 27.38 -2.26
C ASP A 271 2.83 25.97 -1.64
N VAL A 272 1.85 25.14 -2.01
CA VAL A 272 1.61 23.84 -1.37
C VAL A 272 1.51 22.71 -2.38
N ASN A 273 2.18 21.61 -2.07
CA ASN A 273 1.98 20.31 -2.71
C ASN A 273 1.33 19.35 -1.72
N TYR A 274 0.49 18.42 -2.20
CA TYR A 274 -0.05 17.38 -1.35
C TYR A 274 -0.15 16.04 -2.08
N PHE A 275 -0.09 14.94 -1.32
CA PHE A 275 -0.20 13.58 -1.86
C PHE A 275 -0.60 12.57 -0.78
N TYR A 276 -1.04 11.37 -1.22
CA TYR A 276 -1.47 10.31 -0.32
C TYR A 276 -0.51 9.11 -0.29
N LEU A 277 -0.06 8.74 0.90
CA LEU A 277 0.61 7.48 1.21
C LEU A 277 -0.43 6.44 1.61
N THR A 278 -0.12 5.15 1.42
CA THR A 278 -1.07 4.04 1.65
C THR A 278 -0.66 3.10 2.78
N GLU A 279 0.59 3.16 3.27
CA GLU A 279 1.11 2.24 4.28
C GLU A 279 2.13 2.94 5.21
N PRO A 280 1.70 3.51 6.35
CA PRO A 280 0.29 3.71 6.73
C PRO A 280 -0.37 4.78 5.86
N LYS A 281 -1.71 4.79 5.78
CA LYS A 281 -2.43 5.82 5.04
C LYS A 281 -2.10 7.21 5.61
N ARG A 282 -1.58 8.10 4.76
CA ARG A 282 -1.26 9.48 5.16
C ARG A 282 -1.64 10.47 4.07
N LEU A 283 -2.15 11.62 4.44
CA LEU A 283 -2.15 12.82 3.62
C LEU A 283 -0.90 13.63 3.95
N ILE A 284 -0.01 13.78 2.98
CA ILE A 284 1.20 14.61 3.09
C ILE A 284 0.91 15.96 2.47
N ILE A 285 1.28 17.04 3.15
CA ILE A 285 1.12 18.42 2.71
C ILE A 285 2.45 19.14 2.91
N ASP A 286 3.10 19.53 1.81
CA ASP A 286 4.37 20.25 1.80
C ASP A 286 4.14 21.71 1.47
N VAL A 287 4.43 22.60 2.42
CA VAL A 287 4.32 24.06 2.23
C VAL A 287 5.72 24.64 2.03
N LYS A 288 5.99 25.17 0.84
CA LYS A 288 7.30 25.72 0.49
C LYS A 288 7.55 27.08 1.12
N ASN A 289 8.81 27.39 1.38
CA ASN A 289 9.30 28.66 1.91
C ASN A 289 8.64 29.08 3.23
N ALA A 290 8.08 28.13 3.98
CA ALA A 290 7.36 28.38 5.21
C ALA A 290 8.03 27.63 6.38
N LYS A 291 8.11 28.30 7.53
CA LYS A 291 8.55 27.73 8.82
C LYS A 291 7.33 27.43 9.69
N LEU A 292 7.42 26.40 10.52
CA LEU A 292 6.38 26.02 11.47
C LEU A 292 6.31 27.05 12.61
N ASN A 293 5.17 27.73 12.79
CA ASN A 293 4.94 28.67 13.89
C ASN A 293 4.14 28.02 15.03
N ALA A 294 2.96 27.49 14.70
CA ALA A 294 2.08 26.81 15.65
C ALA A 294 1.71 25.43 15.16
N TYR A 295 1.78 24.45 16.05
CA TYR A 295 1.52 23.05 15.74
C TYR A 295 0.60 22.46 16.79
N GLU A 296 -0.63 22.13 16.38
CA GLU A 296 -1.53 21.31 17.18
C GLU A 296 -1.48 19.87 16.67
N SER A 297 -1.09 18.95 17.55
CA SER A 297 -1.28 17.51 17.35
C SER A 297 -2.45 17.02 18.18
N GLY A 298 -3.34 16.22 17.60
CA GLY A 298 -4.38 15.54 18.35
C GLY A 298 -5.13 14.54 17.49
N GLU A 299 -5.81 13.59 18.14
CA GLU A 299 -6.77 12.73 17.47
C GLU A 299 -8.10 13.46 17.28
N ARG A 300 -8.73 13.28 16.12
CA ARG A 300 -10.08 13.79 15.83
C ARG A 300 -10.93 12.72 15.18
N LYS A 301 -12.24 12.74 15.41
CA LYS A 301 -13.18 11.77 14.82
C LYS A 301 -14.04 12.46 13.78
N LEU A 302 -14.16 11.82 12.61
CA LEU A 302 -15.03 12.22 11.51
C LEU A 302 -16.07 11.11 11.30
N ASP A 303 -17.32 11.33 11.69
CA ASP A 303 -18.40 10.32 11.65
C ASP A 303 -17.99 8.96 12.27
N GLY A 304 -17.25 8.99 13.39
CA GLY A 304 -16.74 7.79 14.05
C GLY A 304 -15.48 7.15 13.42
N LYS A 305 -14.98 7.67 12.28
CA LYS A 305 -13.69 7.28 11.68
C LYS A 305 -12.56 8.21 12.18
N ILE A 306 -11.37 7.69 12.48
CA ILE A 306 -10.32 8.44 13.21
C ILE A 306 -9.35 9.19 12.27
N PHE A 307 -9.03 10.44 12.58
CA PHE A 307 -7.84 11.17 12.12
C PHE A 307 -6.79 11.06 13.23
N LEU A 308 -5.66 10.42 12.95
CA LEU A 308 -4.83 9.81 14.00
C LEU A 308 -3.64 10.65 14.46
N SER A 309 -3.18 11.62 13.68
CA SER A 309 -2.14 12.59 14.10
C SER A 309 -1.63 13.35 12.87
N SER A 310 -1.25 14.61 13.03
CA SER A 310 -0.26 15.25 12.16
C SER A 310 1.13 15.00 12.74
N THR A 311 2.17 15.18 11.93
CA THR A 311 3.55 15.50 12.35
C THR A 311 4.04 16.59 11.42
N ALA A 312 4.72 17.61 11.95
CA ALA A 312 5.30 18.67 11.14
C ALA A 312 6.83 18.62 11.22
N SER A 313 7.50 18.64 10.07
CA SER A 313 8.96 18.71 10.00
C SER A 313 9.37 19.74 8.96
N TYR A 314 10.24 20.67 9.36
CA TYR A 314 10.89 21.60 8.44
C TYR A 314 12.13 20.94 7.82
N ASP A 315 12.19 20.88 6.49
CA ASP A 315 13.39 20.49 5.75
C ASP A 315 14.11 21.77 5.28
N SER A 316 15.26 22.05 5.89
CA SER A 316 16.09 23.22 5.58
C SER A 316 16.81 23.12 4.23
N ASN A 317 17.05 21.90 3.72
CA ASN A 317 17.72 21.70 2.42
C ASN A 317 16.74 21.94 1.27
N SER A 318 15.49 21.49 1.45
CA SER A 318 14.43 21.58 0.45
C SER A 318 13.52 22.81 0.63
N ASN A 319 13.75 23.58 1.71
CA ASN A 319 13.01 24.77 2.13
C ASN A 319 11.48 24.59 2.13
N TYR A 320 10.99 23.55 2.79
CA TYR A 320 9.55 23.34 3.00
C TYR A 320 9.25 22.86 4.42
N THR A 321 8.03 23.12 4.89
CA THR A 321 7.43 22.47 6.06
C THR A 321 6.48 21.38 5.59
N ARG A 322 6.72 20.13 6.01
CA ARG A 322 5.89 18.97 5.67
C ARG A 322 4.99 18.61 6.84
N PHE A 323 3.69 18.56 6.57
CA PHE A 323 2.68 17.99 7.46
C PHE A 323 2.33 16.58 7.00
N SER A 324 2.50 15.60 7.87
CA SER A 324 2.12 14.21 7.63
C SER A 324 0.91 13.85 8.48
N VAL A 325 -0.28 13.85 7.88
CA VAL A 325 -1.55 13.53 8.53
C VAL A 325 -1.86 12.05 8.37
N VAL A 326 -1.83 11.28 9.45
CA VAL A 326 -2.19 9.86 9.46
C VAL A 326 -3.71 9.71 9.34
N LEU A 327 -4.15 8.99 8.32
CA LEU A 327 -5.55 8.69 8.05
C LEU A 327 -5.86 7.26 8.54
N ASN A 328 -6.98 7.06 9.24
CA ASN A 328 -7.43 5.71 9.57
C ASN A 328 -7.78 4.92 8.30
N GLU A 329 -7.59 3.60 8.34
CA GLU A 329 -7.88 2.70 7.21
C GLU A 329 -9.30 2.84 6.65
N SER A 330 -10.27 3.20 7.48
CA SER A 330 -11.65 3.44 7.07
C SER A 330 -11.88 4.74 6.29
N VAL A 331 -10.92 5.68 6.31
CA VAL A 331 -10.98 6.94 5.55
C VAL A 331 -10.51 6.68 4.12
N ASN A 332 -11.39 6.91 3.16
CA ASN A 332 -11.06 6.76 1.75
C ASN A 332 -10.63 8.11 1.16
N ASN A 333 -9.57 8.17 0.35
CA ASN A 333 -9.11 9.45 -0.23
C ASN A 333 -10.21 10.13 -1.07
N SER A 334 -11.11 9.33 -1.65
CA SER A 334 -12.29 9.83 -2.38
C SER A 334 -13.28 10.60 -1.48
N GLU A 335 -13.27 10.35 -0.17
CA GLU A 335 -14.08 11.05 0.84
C GLU A 335 -13.46 12.38 1.29
N LEU A 336 -12.31 12.77 0.73
CA LEU A 336 -11.58 13.99 1.09
C LEU A 336 -11.49 14.94 -0.11
N LYS A 337 -11.91 16.19 0.10
CA LYS A 337 -11.74 17.30 -0.84
C LYS A 337 -10.69 18.26 -0.30
N ILE A 338 -9.72 18.62 -1.13
CA ILE A 338 -8.68 19.58 -0.76
C ILE A 338 -8.98 20.90 -1.48
N ILE A 339 -9.20 21.96 -0.71
CA ILE A 339 -9.55 23.29 -1.20
C ILE A 339 -8.37 24.22 -0.91
N ARG A 340 -7.85 24.87 -1.95
CA ARG A 340 -6.77 25.85 -1.83
C ARG A 340 -7.34 27.26 -2.08
N GLU A 341 -7.19 28.12 -1.09
CA GLU A 341 -7.40 29.56 -1.14
C GLU A 341 -6.02 30.26 -1.09
N LYS A 342 -6.00 31.58 -1.27
CA LYS A 342 -4.76 32.37 -1.40
C LYS A 342 -3.72 32.05 -0.31
N ASN A 343 -4.13 31.98 0.96
CA ASN A 343 -3.26 31.74 2.11
C ASN A 343 -3.70 30.54 2.98
N ILE A 344 -4.66 29.73 2.51
CA ILE A 344 -5.28 28.65 3.28
C ILE A 344 -5.39 27.39 2.41
N LEU A 345 -5.09 26.22 2.97
CA LEU A 345 -5.50 24.92 2.44
C LEU A 345 -6.45 24.26 3.44
N ARG A 346 -7.64 23.87 2.98
CA ARG A 346 -8.62 23.09 3.75
C ARG A 346 -8.71 21.68 3.22
N VAL A 347 -8.86 20.71 4.11
CA VAL A 347 -9.28 19.35 3.79
C VAL A 347 -10.67 19.17 4.37
N GLU A 348 -11.64 18.92 3.51
CA GLU A 348 -13.05 18.74 3.88
C GLU A 348 -13.49 17.31 3.61
N LYS A 349 -14.40 16.79 4.43
CA LYS A 349 -15.09 15.55 4.13
C LYS A 349 -16.09 15.77 3.00
N ILE A 350 -16.15 14.84 2.06
CA ILE A 350 -17.22 14.74 1.09
C ILE A 350 -17.87 13.35 1.10
N THR A 351 -19.17 13.32 0.90
CA THR A 351 -19.90 12.09 0.59
C THR A 351 -19.55 11.67 -0.84
N VAL A 352 -19.03 10.46 -1.03
CA VAL A 352 -18.74 9.95 -2.38
C VAL A 352 -20.05 9.66 -3.09
N ILE A 353 -20.52 10.64 -3.84
CA ILE A 353 -21.69 10.51 -4.70
C ILE A 353 -21.21 9.90 -6.02
N LYS A 354 -21.91 8.87 -6.50
CA LYS A 354 -21.72 8.32 -7.85
C LYS A 354 -22.90 8.72 -8.71
N GLN A 355 -22.68 8.96 -9.99
CA GLN A 355 -23.78 9.17 -10.91
C GLN A 355 -24.42 7.85 -11.35
N GLY A 356 -25.66 7.95 -11.84
CA GLY A 356 -26.36 6.86 -12.51
C GLY A 356 -25.84 6.60 -13.93
N GLU A 357 -26.48 5.66 -14.61
CA GLU A 357 -26.13 5.25 -15.98
C GLU A 357 -26.32 6.37 -17.01
N GLU A 358 -27.12 7.38 -16.66
CA GLU A 358 -27.43 8.57 -17.44
C GLU A 358 -26.26 9.54 -17.54
N PHE A 359 -25.28 9.46 -16.62
CA PHE A 359 -24.10 10.31 -16.61
C PHE A 359 -22.87 9.46 -16.27
N LYS A 360 -22.24 8.90 -17.32
CA LYS A 360 -21.06 8.05 -17.19
C LYS A 360 -19.81 8.80 -17.55
N TYR A 361 -18.71 8.46 -16.90
CA TYR A 361 -17.41 9.00 -17.25
C TYR A 361 -16.33 7.92 -17.23
N GLU A 362 -15.43 7.98 -18.19
CA GLU A 362 -14.28 7.09 -18.33
C GLU A 362 -13.03 7.93 -18.61
N PHE A 363 -11.97 7.73 -17.83
CA PHE A 363 -10.74 8.50 -17.96
C PHE A 363 -9.54 7.54 -18.06
N ASP A 364 -8.73 7.76 -19.08
CA ASP A 364 -7.35 7.29 -19.17
C ASP A 364 -6.40 8.48 -18.86
N ARG A 365 -5.11 8.36 -19.20
CA ARG A 365 -4.09 9.34 -18.84
C ARG A 365 -4.07 10.54 -19.79
N LYS A 366 -4.26 10.34 -21.09
CA LYS A 366 -4.34 11.41 -22.10
C LYS A 366 -5.76 11.67 -22.58
N THR A 367 -6.67 10.71 -22.48
CA THR A 367 -8.01 10.82 -23.05
C THR A 367 -9.09 10.43 -22.03
N GLY A 368 -10.29 10.97 -22.22
CA GLY A 368 -11.44 10.60 -21.43
C GLY A 368 -12.74 10.99 -22.09
N SER A 369 -13.85 10.53 -21.53
CA SER A 369 -15.17 10.87 -21.99
C SER A 369 -16.16 11.03 -20.84
N ILE A 370 -17.14 11.92 -21.04
CA ILE A 370 -18.34 12.02 -20.23
C ILE A 370 -19.53 11.79 -21.18
N ASN A 371 -20.31 10.74 -20.92
CA ASN A 371 -21.48 10.36 -21.69
C ASN A 371 -22.72 10.75 -20.91
N ILE A 372 -23.57 11.56 -21.54
CA ILE A 372 -24.80 12.07 -20.96
C ILE A 372 -25.97 11.56 -21.79
N THR A 373 -26.91 10.89 -21.12
CA THR A 373 -28.14 10.34 -21.73
C THR A 373 -29.36 10.94 -21.06
N THR A 374 -30.24 11.54 -21.85
CA THR A 374 -31.48 12.17 -21.41
C THR A 374 -32.70 11.36 -21.85
N SER A 375 -33.84 11.51 -21.16
CA SER A 375 -35.12 10.86 -21.51
C SER A 375 -35.83 11.52 -22.70
N LYS A 376 -35.48 12.77 -23.01
CA LYS A 376 -36.02 13.58 -24.11
C LYS A 376 -34.89 14.31 -24.82
N GLU A 377 -35.19 14.86 -25.99
CA GLU A 377 -34.21 15.63 -26.74
C GLU A 377 -33.63 16.80 -25.92
N GLU A 378 -32.30 16.90 -25.93
CA GLU A 378 -31.55 17.95 -25.27
C GLU A 378 -30.35 18.37 -26.12
N THR A 379 -29.95 19.63 -25.99
CA THR A 379 -28.71 20.13 -26.59
C THR A 379 -27.79 20.60 -25.47
N ILE A 380 -26.71 19.87 -25.26
CA ILE A 380 -25.72 20.18 -24.23
C ILE A 380 -24.62 21.03 -24.85
N GLN A 381 -24.38 22.21 -24.26
CA GLN A 381 -23.35 23.16 -24.68
C GLN A 381 -22.59 23.64 -23.46
N ASN A 382 -21.30 23.97 -23.64
CA ASN A 382 -20.54 24.61 -22.57
C ASN A 382 -20.95 26.08 -22.43
N LEU A 383 -21.44 26.44 -21.25
CA LEU A 383 -21.86 27.78 -20.85
C LEU A 383 -20.74 28.57 -20.16
N SER A 384 -19.65 27.91 -19.77
CA SER A 384 -18.50 28.57 -19.14
C SER A 384 -17.70 29.36 -20.16
N SER A 385 -17.25 30.56 -19.76
CA SER A 385 -16.27 31.36 -20.49
C SER A 385 -14.82 31.04 -20.11
N ASP A 386 -14.60 30.34 -18.99
CA ASP A 386 -13.29 29.84 -18.58
C ASP A 386 -12.96 28.55 -19.34
N SER A 387 -11.84 28.56 -20.07
CA SER A 387 -11.34 27.42 -20.85
C SER A 387 -11.01 26.19 -20.00
N ASN A 388 -10.79 26.35 -18.69
CA ASN A 388 -10.53 25.26 -17.76
C ASN A 388 -11.79 24.81 -17.01
N MET A 389 -12.97 25.27 -17.40
CA MET A 389 -14.23 24.89 -16.78
C MET A 389 -15.25 24.54 -17.85
N LEU A 390 -15.94 23.41 -17.66
CA LEU A 390 -17.20 23.15 -18.34
C LEU A 390 -18.34 23.50 -17.40
N GLU A 391 -19.35 24.19 -17.93
CA GLU A 391 -20.62 24.40 -17.24
C GLU A 391 -21.75 24.05 -18.20
N PHE A 392 -22.70 23.23 -17.77
CA PHE A 392 -23.88 22.93 -18.58
C PHE A 392 -25.10 22.72 -17.70
N ASN A 393 -26.25 23.12 -18.25
CA ASN A 393 -27.55 23.05 -17.57
C ASN A 393 -28.41 22.00 -18.24
N ILE A 394 -29.01 21.10 -17.46
CA ILE A 394 -29.90 20.06 -17.98
C ILE A 394 -31.19 20.04 -17.17
N ALA A 395 -32.34 20.09 -17.84
CA ALA A 395 -33.64 20.11 -17.18
C ALA A 395 -33.89 18.82 -16.37
N LYS A 396 -34.43 18.97 -15.15
CA LYS A 396 -34.68 17.86 -14.20
C LYS A 396 -35.71 16.86 -14.69
N ASP A 397 -36.60 17.24 -15.62
CA ASP A 397 -37.57 16.32 -16.23
C ASP A 397 -36.96 15.45 -17.34
N LYS A 398 -35.72 15.77 -17.77
CA LYS A 398 -35.00 15.07 -18.84
C LYS A 398 -33.91 14.14 -18.33
N ILE A 399 -33.39 14.35 -17.14
CA ILE A 399 -32.37 13.49 -16.55
C ILE A 399 -32.53 13.48 -15.03
N LYS A 400 -32.16 12.39 -14.38
CA LYS A 400 -32.06 12.33 -12.93
C LYS A 400 -30.59 12.21 -12.55
N LEU A 401 -30.07 13.19 -11.82
CA LEU A 401 -28.68 13.21 -11.37
C LEU A 401 -28.63 13.23 -9.84
N ASN A 402 -27.61 12.59 -9.30
CA ASN A 402 -27.25 12.79 -7.91
C ASN A 402 -26.50 14.13 -7.81
N THR A 403 -26.76 14.87 -6.73
CA THR A 403 -26.23 16.22 -6.50
C THR A 403 -25.10 16.18 -5.47
N GLY A 404 -24.20 17.17 -5.55
CA GLY A 404 -23.06 17.36 -4.67
C GLY A 404 -21.72 17.35 -5.40
N ASP A 405 -20.66 17.17 -4.62
CA ASP A 405 -19.28 17.15 -5.10
C ASP A 405 -18.84 15.73 -5.48
N PHE A 406 -18.33 15.60 -6.69
CA PHE A 406 -17.78 14.36 -7.23
C PHE A 406 -16.26 14.46 -7.23
N ASN A 407 -15.61 13.58 -6.47
CA ASN A 407 -14.15 13.49 -6.38
C ASN A 407 -13.54 12.80 -7.61
N ILE A 408 -13.70 13.44 -8.76
CA ILE A 408 -13.02 13.07 -9.99
C ILE A 408 -11.71 13.86 -10.00
N SER A 409 -10.69 13.32 -9.32
CA SER A 409 -9.35 13.92 -9.26
C SER A 409 -8.36 13.10 -10.09
N ASN A 410 -8.24 13.45 -11.36
CA ASN A 410 -7.27 12.87 -12.30
C ASN A 410 -6.61 13.97 -13.16
N ARG A 411 -5.83 13.57 -14.16
CA ARG A 411 -5.06 14.49 -15.00
C ARG A 411 -5.93 15.38 -15.92
N LEU A 412 -7.13 14.92 -16.27
CA LEU A 412 -8.05 15.59 -17.20
C LEU A 412 -9.12 16.39 -16.47
N VAL A 413 -9.60 15.88 -15.34
CA VAL A 413 -10.66 16.50 -14.52
C VAL A 413 -10.14 16.61 -13.09
N LYS A 414 -10.16 17.82 -12.55
CA LYS A 414 -9.74 18.16 -11.18
C LYS A 414 -10.87 17.91 -10.18
N ASN A 415 -12.08 18.30 -10.55
CA ASN A 415 -13.30 18.05 -9.77
C ASN A 415 -14.55 18.19 -10.66
N MET A 416 -15.69 17.72 -10.15
CA MET A 416 -17.00 17.96 -10.74
C MET A 416 -18.02 18.24 -9.65
N THR A 417 -18.94 19.17 -9.89
CA THR A 417 -20.03 19.50 -8.98
C THR A 417 -21.36 19.45 -9.72
N VAL A 418 -22.40 18.98 -9.05
CA VAL A 418 -23.77 18.96 -9.59
C VAL A 418 -24.70 19.61 -8.58
N SER A 419 -25.26 20.76 -8.91
CA SER A 419 -26.22 21.49 -8.08
C SER A 419 -27.59 21.54 -8.75
N GLU A 420 -28.60 21.92 -7.98
CA GLU A 420 -29.95 22.18 -8.46
C GLU A 420 -30.22 23.68 -8.47
N GLU A 421 -30.59 24.21 -9.64
CA GLU A 421 -30.96 25.63 -9.80
C GLU A 421 -32.27 25.72 -10.58
N GLY A 422 -33.33 26.13 -9.88
CA GLY A 422 -34.69 26.13 -10.44
C GLY A 422 -35.09 24.74 -10.95
N ASN A 423 -35.40 24.66 -12.26
CA ASN A 423 -35.81 23.42 -12.92
C ASN A 423 -34.66 22.65 -13.58
N ASN A 424 -33.41 23.06 -13.35
CA ASN A 424 -32.23 22.44 -13.97
C ASN A 424 -31.30 21.83 -12.92
N TYR A 425 -30.54 20.83 -13.35
CA TYR A 425 -29.24 20.52 -12.79
C TYR A 425 -28.20 21.44 -13.45
N VAL A 426 -27.32 22.01 -12.64
CA VAL A 426 -26.14 22.76 -13.08
C VAL A 426 -24.93 21.90 -12.79
N ILE A 427 -24.21 21.51 -13.85
CA ILE A 427 -23.04 20.65 -13.76
C ILE A 427 -21.82 21.49 -14.09
N LYS A 428 -20.85 21.53 -13.17
CA LYS A 428 -19.56 22.18 -13.39
C LYS A 428 -18.45 21.14 -13.35
N VAL A 429 -17.56 21.16 -14.31
CA VAL A 429 -16.41 20.25 -14.40
C VAL A 429 -15.13 21.09 -14.51
N ALA A 430 -14.31 21.07 -13.46
CA ALA A 430 -13.00 21.72 -13.48
C ALA A 430 -12.00 20.84 -14.21
N LEU A 431 -11.38 21.37 -15.25
CA LEU A 431 -10.44 20.67 -16.12
C LEU A 431 -8.99 20.81 -15.62
N GLY A 432 -8.21 19.79 -15.94
CA GLY A 432 -6.75 19.85 -15.89
C GLY A 432 -6.21 20.82 -16.94
N ASP A 433 -4.97 21.28 -16.73
CA ASP A 433 -4.34 22.20 -17.67
C ASP A 433 -4.14 21.52 -19.04
N ARG A 434 -4.18 22.29 -20.13
CA ARG A 434 -4.02 21.77 -21.52
C ARG A 434 -5.04 20.68 -21.88
N VAL A 435 -6.24 20.69 -21.31
CA VAL A 435 -7.31 19.77 -21.70
C VAL A 435 -8.18 20.45 -22.74
N THR A 436 -8.30 19.85 -23.91
CA THR A 436 -9.29 20.25 -24.91
C THR A 436 -10.54 19.42 -24.78
N VAL A 437 -11.66 20.03 -25.15
CA VAL A 437 -12.99 19.43 -25.04
C VAL A 437 -13.66 19.45 -26.40
N ASP A 438 -14.28 18.33 -26.75
CA ASP A 438 -15.09 18.16 -27.95
C ASP A 438 -16.45 17.59 -27.58
N ILE A 439 -17.51 18.40 -27.74
CA ILE A 439 -18.89 18.06 -27.35
C ILE A 439 -19.65 17.62 -28.60
N ASN A 440 -20.00 16.34 -28.67
CA ASN A 440 -20.66 15.74 -29.82
C ASN A 440 -22.03 15.18 -29.43
N LYS A 441 -23.08 15.65 -30.11
CA LYS A 441 -24.41 15.04 -30.03
C LYS A 441 -24.40 13.74 -30.86
N ILE A 442 -24.56 12.60 -30.20
CA ILE A 442 -24.56 11.27 -30.83
C ILE A 442 -25.97 10.89 -31.32
N SER A 443 -27.00 11.32 -30.59
CA SER A 443 -28.41 11.16 -30.97
C SER A 443 -29.23 12.31 -30.36
N ALA A 444 -30.54 12.32 -30.60
CA ALA A 444 -31.44 13.29 -29.95
C ALA A 444 -31.29 13.31 -28.42
N THR A 445 -31.01 12.15 -27.81
CA THR A 445 -31.00 11.94 -26.36
C THR A 445 -29.62 11.63 -25.79
N SER A 446 -28.56 11.66 -26.59
CA SER A 446 -27.22 11.27 -26.13
C SER A 446 -26.16 12.24 -26.62
N THR A 447 -25.33 12.69 -25.70
CA THR A 447 -24.16 13.54 -25.96
C THR A 447 -22.93 12.91 -25.34
N ILE A 448 -21.82 12.91 -26.08
CA ILE A 448 -20.49 12.58 -25.57
C ILE A 448 -19.62 13.82 -25.53
N ILE A 449 -19.01 14.05 -24.38
CA ILE A 449 -17.98 15.07 -24.18
C ILE A 449 -16.64 14.35 -24.16
N LYS A 450 -15.83 14.50 -25.20
CA LYS A 450 -14.50 13.92 -25.27
C LYS A 450 -13.48 14.91 -24.71
N LEU A 451 -12.63 14.42 -23.81
CA LEU A 451 -11.53 15.17 -23.21
C LEU A 451 -10.20 14.63 -23.77
N LYS A 452 -9.27 15.53 -24.09
CA LYS A 452 -7.93 15.16 -24.54
C LYS A 452 -6.88 16.10 -23.94
N LYS A 453 -5.84 15.54 -23.32
CA LYS A 453 -4.63 16.26 -22.94
C LYS A 453 -3.85 16.63 -24.20
N GLN A 454 -3.68 17.92 -24.45
CA GLN A 454 -2.89 18.43 -25.57
C GLN A 454 -1.41 18.26 -25.29
N ASP A 455 -0.66 17.87 -26.31
CA ASP A 455 0.79 17.77 -26.24
C ASP A 455 1.41 19.18 -26.14
N ARG A 456 2.58 19.28 -25.51
CA ARG A 456 3.37 20.53 -25.51
C ARG A 456 4.17 20.64 -26.80
N GLN A 457 4.52 21.88 -27.18
CA GLN A 457 5.55 22.11 -28.20
C GLN A 457 6.87 21.44 -27.83
N THR A 458 7.28 21.57 -26.57
CA THR A 458 8.42 20.86 -25.97
C THR A 458 7.89 19.83 -24.97
N PRO A 459 7.80 18.54 -25.34
CA PRO A 459 7.32 17.51 -24.43
C PRO A 459 8.23 17.39 -23.21
N ARG A 460 7.58 17.15 -22.08
CA ARG A 460 8.23 17.02 -20.77
C ARG A 460 8.29 15.55 -20.37
N ILE A 461 9.45 15.11 -19.90
CA ILE A 461 9.72 13.73 -19.55
C ILE A 461 10.26 13.69 -18.12
N VAL A 462 9.70 12.82 -17.29
CA VAL A 462 10.30 12.47 -15.99
C VAL A 462 10.95 11.11 -16.11
N LEU A 463 12.24 11.05 -15.79
CA LEU A 463 12.99 9.81 -15.66
C LEU A 463 13.12 9.46 -14.18
N ASP A 464 12.96 8.19 -13.85
CA ASP A 464 13.12 7.67 -12.52
C ASP A 464 14.20 6.58 -12.50
N PRO A 465 15.44 6.90 -12.11
CA PRO A 465 16.44 5.87 -11.88
C PRO A 465 16.06 5.13 -10.59
N GLY A 466 15.60 3.89 -10.71
CA GLY A 466 15.11 3.11 -9.56
C GLY A 466 16.14 2.99 -8.44
N HIS A 467 15.65 2.81 -7.21
CA HIS A 467 16.45 2.69 -5.98
C HIS A 467 17.25 3.96 -5.62
N GLY A 468 18.31 3.85 -4.83
CA GLY A 468 19.20 4.97 -4.45
C GLY A 468 19.46 5.03 -2.95
N GLY A 469 20.60 5.60 -2.56
CA GLY A 469 21.00 5.76 -1.16
C GLY A 469 21.01 4.42 -0.42
N LYS A 470 20.17 4.33 0.61
CA LYS A 470 20.02 3.12 1.44
C LYS A 470 19.42 1.91 0.72
N ASP A 471 18.71 2.14 -0.39
CA ASP A 471 18.15 1.08 -1.21
C ASP A 471 19.11 0.80 -2.36
N ALA A 472 19.81 -0.34 -2.31
CA ALA A 472 20.76 -0.74 -3.34
C ALA A 472 20.10 -1.33 -4.60
N GLY A 473 18.82 -1.71 -4.50
CA GLY A 473 18.21 -2.66 -5.43
C GLY A 473 18.92 -4.01 -5.44
N ALA A 474 18.83 -4.73 -6.55
CA ALA A 474 19.55 -6.00 -6.69
C ALA A 474 21.08 -5.82 -6.67
N ILE A 475 21.77 -6.77 -6.04
CA ILE A 475 23.23 -6.73 -5.86
C ILE A 475 23.86 -7.89 -6.61
N ASN A 476 24.76 -7.58 -7.54
CA ASN A 476 25.65 -8.58 -8.10
C ASN A 476 26.96 -8.62 -7.29
N LYS A 477 27.12 -9.67 -6.48
CA LYS A 477 28.27 -9.82 -5.57
C LYS A 477 29.59 -10.07 -6.30
N GLU A 478 29.54 -10.68 -7.49
CA GLU A 478 30.75 -11.04 -8.24
C GLU A 478 31.47 -9.80 -8.78
N PHE A 479 30.71 -8.83 -9.30
CA PHE A 479 31.27 -7.56 -9.80
C PHE A 479 31.19 -6.43 -8.77
N ASN A 480 30.69 -6.70 -7.56
CA ASN A 480 30.44 -5.71 -6.51
C ASN A 480 29.67 -4.48 -7.05
N ILE A 481 28.61 -4.73 -7.82
CA ILE A 481 27.79 -3.69 -8.43
C ILE A 481 26.33 -3.82 -8.05
N ASN A 482 25.71 -2.67 -7.83
CA ASN A 482 24.33 -2.53 -7.40
C ASN A 482 23.47 -2.02 -8.54
N GLU A 483 22.21 -2.42 -8.54
CA GLU A 483 21.21 -2.01 -9.52
C GLU A 483 21.07 -0.49 -9.59
N LYS A 484 21.00 0.18 -8.41
CA LYS A 484 20.90 1.64 -8.31
C LYS A 484 21.99 2.38 -9.10
N THR A 485 23.18 1.78 -9.22
CA THR A 485 24.34 2.32 -9.92
C THR A 485 24.14 2.23 -11.43
N LEU A 486 23.68 1.09 -11.94
CA LEU A 486 23.40 0.93 -13.37
C LEU A 486 22.19 1.79 -13.79
N ASN A 487 21.14 1.83 -12.97
CA ASN A 487 19.93 2.61 -13.21
C ASN A 487 20.26 4.10 -13.44
N ILE A 488 21.04 4.72 -12.54
CA ILE A 488 21.40 6.14 -12.68
C ILE A 488 22.37 6.39 -13.83
N GLN A 489 23.27 5.45 -14.13
CA GLN A 489 24.21 5.57 -15.24
C GLN A 489 23.51 5.61 -16.60
N VAL A 490 22.54 4.72 -16.84
CA VAL A 490 21.75 4.77 -18.08
C VAL A 490 20.84 6.01 -18.09
N ALA A 491 20.23 6.37 -16.95
CA ALA A 491 19.29 7.49 -16.89
C ALA A 491 19.95 8.84 -17.17
N ARG A 492 21.19 9.07 -16.69
CA ARG A 492 21.95 10.28 -16.99
C ARG A 492 22.29 10.40 -18.49
N ARG A 493 22.64 9.29 -19.14
CA ARG A 493 22.90 9.26 -20.60
C ARG A 493 21.63 9.57 -21.37
N LEU A 494 20.53 8.91 -21.01
CA LEU A 494 19.23 9.15 -21.62
C LEU A 494 18.79 10.62 -21.44
N LYS A 495 18.95 11.19 -20.23
CA LYS A 495 18.66 12.60 -19.98
C LYS A 495 19.41 13.52 -20.94
N GLN A 496 20.74 13.35 -21.08
CA GLN A 496 21.53 14.19 -21.97
C GLN A 496 21.06 14.09 -23.43
N LYS A 497 20.78 12.86 -23.90
CA LYS A 497 20.29 12.59 -25.25
C LYS A 497 18.91 13.23 -25.48
N LEU A 498 17.99 13.12 -24.53
CA LEU A 498 16.66 13.73 -24.60
C LEU A 498 16.74 15.28 -24.59
N ILE A 499 17.61 15.87 -23.77
CA ILE A 499 17.83 17.33 -23.78
C ILE A 499 18.35 17.78 -25.15
N ASN A 500 19.33 17.07 -25.71
CA ASN A 500 19.86 17.36 -27.05
C ASN A 500 18.80 17.20 -28.15
N ALA A 501 17.83 16.31 -27.95
CA ALA A 501 16.67 16.12 -28.82
C ALA A 501 15.51 17.10 -28.53
N SER A 502 15.77 18.19 -27.81
CA SER A 502 14.79 19.24 -27.49
C SER A 502 13.58 18.72 -26.71
N TYR A 503 13.83 17.91 -25.69
CA TYR A 503 12.86 17.56 -24.64
C TYR A 503 13.20 18.27 -23.33
N GLU A 504 12.17 18.57 -22.53
CA GLU A 504 12.36 19.04 -21.16
C GLU A 504 12.41 17.82 -20.24
N VAL A 505 13.51 17.63 -19.51
CA VAL A 505 13.75 16.38 -18.75
C VAL A 505 13.99 16.67 -17.29
N PHE A 506 13.27 15.94 -16.42
CA PHE A 506 13.46 15.93 -14.97
C PHE A 506 13.85 14.52 -14.52
N MET A 507 14.69 14.40 -13.49
CA MET A 507 14.98 13.12 -12.84
C MET A 507 14.45 13.15 -11.40
N THR A 508 13.92 12.02 -10.92
CA THR A 508 13.50 11.87 -9.51
C THR A 508 14.67 11.97 -8.54
N ARG A 509 15.87 11.58 -8.98
CA ARG A 509 17.16 11.80 -8.32
C ARG A 509 18.25 12.03 -9.36
N GLU A 510 19.19 12.92 -9.05
CA GLU A 510 20.35 13.20 -9.91
C GLU A 510 21.63 12.53 -9.39
N ASP A 511 21.59 11.95 -8.18
CA ASP A 511 22.71 11.30 -7.48
C ASP A 511 22.26 10.03 -6.71
N ASP A 512 23.11 9.53 -5.80
CA ASP A 512 22.84 8.34 -4.98
C ASP A 512 21.93 8.64 -3.76
N THR A 513 20.85 9.37 -3.98
CA THR A 513 19.83 9.67 -2.96
C THR A 513 18.67 8.69 -3.04
N PHE A 514 18.18 8.25 -1.87
CA PHE A 514 16.96 7.43 -1.78
C PHE A 514 15.71 8.29 -1.94
N VAL A 515 14.79 7.90 -2.84
CA VAL A 515 13.48 8.55 -3.01
C VAL A 515 12.37 7.53 -2.73
N PRO A 516 11.47 7.76 -1.75
CA PRO A 516 10.34 6.88 -1.50
C PRO A 516 9.42 6.73 -2.73
N LEU A 517 8.85 5.54 -2.93
CA LEU A 517 8.02 5.21 -4.12
C LEU A 517 6.86 6.17 -4.37
N ASN A 518 6.23 6.69 -3.31
CA ASN A 518 5.13 7.65 -3.45
C ASN A 518 5.63 9.06 -3.76
N ASP A 519 6.82 9.43 -3.28
CA ASP A 519 7.45 10.71 -3.54
C ASP A 519 7.91 10.77 -5.01
N ILE A 520 8.34 9.64 -5.59
CA ILE A 520 8.59 9.50 -7.04
C ILE A 520 7.34 9.88 -7.85
N ALA A 521 6.20 9.26 -7.55
CA ALA A 521 4.95 9.52 -8.26
C ALA A 521 4.46 10.97 -8.05
N SER A 522 4.60 11.49 -6.82
CA SER A 522 4.19 12.84 -6.47
C SER A 522 5.06 13.89 -7.15
N PHE A 523 6.38 13.69 -7.15
CA PHE A 523 7.33 14.50 -7.92
C PHE A 523 6.96 14.49 -9.39
N SER A 524 6.77 13.32 -10.00
CA SER A 524 6.35 13.18 -11.40
C SER A 524 5.06 13.96 -11.67
N ASN A 525 4.01 13.74 -10.89
CA ASN A 525 2.73 14.44 -11.04
C ASN A 525 2.86 15.97 -10.92
N SER A 526 3.69 16.47 -9.99
CA SER A 526 3.93 17.91 -9.80
C SER A 526 4.59 18.57 -11.02
N LYS A 527 5.27 17.79 -11.87
CA LYS A 527 5.86 18.29 -13.12
C LYS A 527 4.89 18.23 -14.29
N ASP A 528 3.72 17.61 -14.17
CA ASP A 528 2.78 17.33 -15.27
C ASP A 528 3.50 16.81 -16.55
N PRO A 529 4.38 15.79 -16.49
CA PRO A 529 5.15 15.35 -17.65
C PRO A 529 4.23 14.72 -18.69
N ASP A 530 4.60 14.75 -19.96
CA ASP A 530 3.86 14.07 -21.02
C ASP A 530 4.12 12.55 -21.00
N ILE A 531 5.28 12.09 -20.51
CA ILE A 531 5.55 10.68 -20.17
C ILE A 531 6.45 10.54 -18.93
N PHE A 532 6.36 9.39 -18.26
CA PHE A 532 7.22 8.97 -17.15
C PHE A 532 7.88 7.62 -17.48
N ILE A 533 9.19 7.50 -17.23
CA ILE A 533 9.96 6.27 -17.47
C ILE A 533 10.78 5.96 -16.22
N SER A 534 10.42 4.90 -15.52
CA SER A 534 11.24 4.33 -14.44
C SER A 534 12.18 3.27 -15.01
N MET A 535 13.43 3.27 -14.56
CA MET A 535 14.52 2.48 -15.12
C MET A 535 15.13 1.59 -14.04
N HIS A 536 15.12 0.29 -14.30
CA HIS A 536 15.54 -0.77 -13.40
C HIS A 536 16.42 -1.81 -14.12
N HIS A 537 17.07 -2.66 -13.33
CA HIS A 537 17.62 -3.93 -13.82
C HIS A 537 17.09 -5.06 -12.93
N ASN A 538 16.50 -6.05 -13.57
CA ASN A 538 15.76 -7.11 -12.92
C ASN A 538 16.69 -8.01 -12.11
N SER A 539 16.13 -8.91 -11.32
CA SER A 539 16.87 -9.99 -10.69
C SER A 539 15.99 -11.22 -10.59
N ALA A 540 16.62 -12.39 -10.66
CA ALA A 540 15.95 -13.66 -10.42
C ALA A 540 16.65 -14.38 -9.27
N ASP A 541 15.87 -14.81 -8.28
CA ASP A 541 16.38 -15.35 -7.02
C ASP A 541 17.20 -16.64 -7.21
N SER A 542 16.71 -17.58 -8.02
CA SER A 542 17.33 -18.89 -8.23
C SER A 542 17.82 -19.12 -9.65
N ASN A 543 17.34 -18.34 -10.62
CA ASN A 543 17.68 -18.52 -12.03
C ASN A 543 18.70 -17.47 -12.50
N THR A 544 19.98 -17.75 -12.26
CA THR A 544 21.10 -16.90 -12.72
C THR A 544 21.28 -16.89 -14.25
N SER A 545 20.55 -17.74 -14.98
CA SER A 545 20.52 -17.74 -16.45
C SER A 545 19.42 -16.85 -17.02
N ALA A 546 18.51 -16.32 -16.20
CA ALA A 546 17.48 -15.39 -16.66
C ALA A 546 18.14 -14.18 -17.34
N SER A 547 17.64 -13.81 -18.51
CA SER A 547 18.20 -12.72 -19.31
C SER A 547 17.12 -12.01 -20.10
N GLY A 548 17.43 -10.81 -20.57
CA GLY A 548 16.61 -10.04 -21.50
C GLY A 548 15.92 -8.85 -20.87
N ILE A 549 15.15 -8.15 -21.71
CA ILE A 549 14.51 -6.88 -21.38
C ILE A 549 13.00 -7.07 -21.33
N GLU A 550 12.36 -6.52 -20.31
CA GLU A 550 10.90 -6.40 -20.17
C GLU A 550 10.51 -4.97 -19.82
N SER A 551 9.27 -4.60 -20.16
CA SER A 551 8.70 -3.32 -19.76
C SER A 551 7.35 -3.53 -19.10
N PHE A 552 7.05 -2.71 -18.10
CA PHE A 552 5.81 -2.75 -17.35
C PHE A 552 5.02 -1.47 -17.52
N TYR A 553 3.70 -1.60 -17.52
CA TYR A 553 2.75 -0.50 -17.50
C TYR A 553 1.63 -0.80 -16.50
N HIS A 554 0.92 0.22 -16.04
CA HIS A 554 -0.33 0.03 -15.29
C HIS A 554 -1.53 0.28 -16.21
N ILE A 555 -2.70 -0.29 -15.88
CA ILE A 555 -3.94 -0.30 -16.67
C ILE A 555 -4.23 1.08 -17.28
N SER A 556 -3.81 1.28 -18.53
CA SER A 556 -3.87 2.51 -19.31
C SER A 556 -3.48 2.18 -20.74
N SER A 557 -4.32 2.57 -21.71
CA SER A 557 -4.03 2.38 -23.13
C SER A 557 -2.82 3.20 -23.57
N ASP A 558 -2.72 4.45 -23.07
CA ASP A 558 -1.58 5.34 -23.35
C ASP A 558 -0.25 4.76 -22.84
N SER A 559 -0.25 4.20 -21.62
CA SER A 559 0.95 3.60 -21.03
C SER A 559 1.33 2.29 -21.71
N LYS A 560 0.34 1.50 -22.13
CA LYS A 560 0.56 0.28 -22.91
C LYS A 560 1.23 0.61 -24.25
N GLN A 561 0.72 1.62 -24.97
CA GLN A 561 1.31 2.05 -26.24
C GLN A 561 2.76 2.52 -26.06
N LEU A 562 3.03 3.34 -25.04
CA LEU A 562 4.38 3.77 -24.69
C LEU A 562 5.31 2.57 -24.42
N ALA A 563 4.88 1.61 -23.60
CA ALA A 563 5.66 0.40 -23.29
C ALA A 563 5.95 -0.43 -24.55
N GLN A 564 4.97 -0.59 -25.45
CA GLN A 564 5.13 -1.34 -26.70
C GLN A 564 6.20 -0.71 -27.60
N ILE A 565 6.14 0.61 -27.78
CA ILE A 565 7.08 1.35 -28.63
C ILE A 565 8.49 1.29 -28.04
N ILE A 566 8.65 1.56 -26.74
CA ILE A 566 9.96 1.54 -26.08
C ILE A 566 10.56 0.13 -26.09
N GLN A 567 9.77 -0.90 -25.77
CA GLN A 567 10.21 -2.30 -25.83
C GLN A 567 10.66 -2.69 -27.25
N LYS A 568 9.91 -2.32 -28.29
CA LYS A 568 10.27 -2.58 -29.69
C LYS A 568 11.66 -2.02 -30.03
N HIS A 569 11.93 -0.77 -29.66
CA HIS A 569 13.24 -0.14 -29.94
C HIS A 569 14.38 -0.73 -29.12
N LEU A 570 14.14 -1.01 -27.83
CA LEU A 570 15.11 -1.67 -26.96
C LEU A 570 15.54 -3.02 -27.56
N ILE A 571 14.59 -3.87 -27.96
CA ILE A 571 14.89 -5.19 -28.52
C ILE A 571 15.53 -5.10 -29.91
N SER A 572 15.04 -4.21 -30.78
CA SER A 572 15.60 -4.03 -32.12
C SER A 572 17.08 -3.63 -32.06
N SER A 573 17.45 -2.74 -31.13
CA SER A 573 18.80 -2.20 -30.99
C SER A 573 19.73 -3.16 -30.24
N SER A 574 19.29 -3.67 -29.08
CA SER A 574 20.14 -4.45 -28.17
C SER A 574 20.32 -5.91 -28.56
N LYS A 575 19.40 -6.43 -29.39
CA LYS A 575 19.20 -7.86 -29.67
C LYS A 575 19.04 -8.73 -28.42
N ALA A 576 18.68 -8.12 -27.29
CA ALA A 576 18.41 -8.84 -26.05
C ALA A 576 17.19 -9.75 -26.20
N VAL A 577 17.08 -10.76 -25.34
CA VAL A 577 15.88 -11.61 -25.27
C VAL A 577 14.67 -10.75 -24.96
N ASN A 578 13.64 -10.83 -25.81
CA ASN A 578 12.40 -10.07 -25.61
C ASN A 578 11.50 -10.77 -24.61
N ARG A 579 11.34 -10.18 -23.42
CA ARG A 579 10.47 -10.70 -22.34
C ARG A 579 9.08 -10.08 -22.34
N ASN A 580 8.78 -9.32 -23.40
CA ASN A 580 7.52 -8.63 -23.69
C ASN A 580 7.14 -7.56 -22.65
N ILE A 581 6.02 -6.90 -22.92
CA ILE A 581 5.41 -5.96 -22.00
C ILE A 581 4.41 -6.63 -21.07
N LYS A 582 4.26 -6.15 -19.83
CA LYS A 582 3.35 -6.72 -18.83
C LYS A 582 2.59 -5.64 -18.07
N SER A 583 1.34 -5.90 -17.74
CA SER A 583 0.56 -5.01 -16.87
C SER A 583 0.85 -5.35 -15.42
N MET A 584 1.47 -4.44 -14.67
CA MET A 584 1.77 -4.61 -13.24
C MET A 584 1.38 -3.35 -12.43
N PRO A 585 0.90 -3.50 -11.19
CA PRO A 585 0.48 -2.38 -10.36
C PRO A 585 1.62 -1.76 -9.53
N PHE A 586 2.84 -1.66 -10.08
CA PHE A 586 3.97 -1.04 -9.37
C PHE A 586 3.64 0.40 -8.98
N VAL A 587 3.95 0.78 -7.73
CA VAL A 587 3.51 2.06 -7.14
C VAL A 587 3.85 3.26 -8.01
N VAL A 588 5.08 3.31 -8.54
CA VAL A 588 5.60 4.43 -9.33
C VAL A 588 4.81 4.67 -10.62
N ILE A 589 4.41 3.61 -11.34
CA ILE A 589 3.61 3.72 -12.57
C ILE A 589 2.10 3.76 -12.28
N LYS A 590 1.63 3.13 -11.20
CA LYS A 590 0.21 3.13 -10.78
C LYS A 590 -0.24 4.51 -10.31
N LYS A 591 0.59 5.21 -9.53
CA LYS A 591 0.25 6.52 -8.93
C LYS A 591 0.68 7.72 -9.78
N THR A 592 1.57 7.54 -10.74
CA THR A 592 1.84 8.58 -11.74
C THR A 592 0.61 8.74 -12.62
N THR A 593 0.26 9.98 -12.99
CA THR A 593 -0.94 10.34 -13.75
C THR A 593 -0.67 10.54 -15.25
N SER A 594 0.58 10.84 -15.64
CA SER A 594 1.04 10.80 -17.04
C SER A 594 1.13 9.36 -17.54
N PRO A 595 1.08 9.08 -18.86
CA PRO A 595 1.57 7.81 -19.41
C PRO A 595 2.88 7.39 -18.75
N ALA A 596 2.93 6.18 -18.18
CA ALA A 596 4.01 5.78 -17.29
C ALA A 596 4.42 4.33 -17.50
N ILE A 597 5.72 4.09 -17.63
CA ILE A 597 6.30 2.76 -17.78
C ILE A 597 7.46 2.53 -16.81
N LEU A 598 7.75 1.27 -16.53
CA LEU A 598 8.98 0.82 -15.87
C LEU A 598 9.70 -0.13 -16.82
N VAL A 599 10.98 0.09 -17.08
CA VAL A 599 11.79 -0.75 -17.97
C VAL A 599 12.82 -1.52 -17.15
N GLU A 600 12.92 -2.82 -17.40
CA GLU A 600 13.95 -3.70 -16.86
C GLU A 600 15.00 -3.95 -17.95
N LEU A 601 16.19 -3.40 -17.80
CA LEU A 601 17.21 -3.31 -18.85
C LEU A 601 18.17 -4.53 -18.91
N GLY A 602 17.87 -5.57 -18.16
CA GLY A 602 18.65 -6.81 -18.05
C GLY A 602 18.61 -7.36 -16.62
N PHE A 603 19.26 -8.49 -16.37
CA PHE A 603 19.23 -9.19 -15.08
C PHE A 603 20.53 -9.06 -14.28
N MET A 604 20.45 -8.49 -13.09
CA MET A 604 21.53 -8.40 -12.09
C MET A 604 22.01 -9.76 -11.59
N SER A 605 21.13 -10.77 -11.62
CA SER A 605 21.48 -12.16 -11.27
C SER A 605 22.25 -12.89 -12.37
N ASN A 606 22.35 -12.33 -13.57
CA ASN A 606 23.03 -12.93 -14.72
C ASN A 606 24.37 -12.25 -14.98
N LYS A 607 25.45 -13.01 -14.79
CA LYS A 607 26.83 -12.54 -14.94
C LYS A 607 27.09 -11.89 -16.31
N ALA A 608 26.64 -12.52 -17.39
CA ALA A 608 26.89 -12.02 -18.75
C ALA A 608 26.11 -10.72 -19.02
N GLU A 609 24.88 -10.62 -18.51
CA GLU A 609 24.11 -9.39 -18.63
C GLU A 609 24.70 -8.25 -17.79
N VAL A 610 25.20 -8.52 -16.58
CA VAL A 610 25.86 -7.49 -15.76
C VAL A 610 27.15 -6.99 -16.42
N GLN A 611 28.00 -7.89 -16.94
CA GLN A 611 29.20 -7.49 -17.68
C GLN A 611 28.87 -6.59 -18.86
N LYS A 612 27.81 -6.92 -19.61
CA LYS A 612 27.31 -6.10 -20.72
C LYS A 612 26.78 -4.75 -20.23
N ASN A 613 25.93 -4.75 -19.20
CA ASN A 613 25.32 -3.55 -18.63
C ASN A 613 26.31 -2.62 -17.92
N MET A 614 27.47 -3.09 -17.49
CA MET A 614 28.56 -2.25 -17.00
C MET A 614 29.30 -1.50 -18.11
N SER A 615 29.22 -1.97 -19.36
CA SER A 615 29.94 -1.33 -20.47
C SER A 615 29.27 -0.01 -20.87
N GLN A 616 30.08 1.02 -21.06
CA GLN A 616 29.58 2.31 -21.54
C GLN A 616 28.87 2.20 -22.89
N GLU A 617 29.42 1.41 -23.82
CA GLU A 617 28.84 1.19 -25.15
C GLU A 617 27.41 0.64 -25.06
N TYR A 618 27.16 -0.35 -24.21
CA TYR A 618 25.81 -0.90 -24.07
C TYR A 618 24.85 0.07 -23.37
N GLN A 619 25.33 0.81 -22.37
CA GLN A 619 24.52 1.84 -21.70
C GLN A 619 24.13 2.98 -22.68
N GLU A 620 25.02 3.39 -23.58
CA GLU A 620 24.72 4.32 -24.67
C GLU A 620 23.67 3.75 -25.62
N LEU A 621 23.85 2.49 -26.04
CA LEU A 621 22.92 1.79 -26.92
C LEU A 621 21.51 1.72 -26.32
N LEU A 622 21.39 1.38 -25.04
CA LEU A 622 20.09 1.35 -24.35
C LEU A 622 19.45 2.74 -24.30
N ALA A 623 20.23 3.78 -24.00
CA ALA A 623 19.75 5.15 -23.98
C ALA A 623 19.32 5.65 -25.38
N ASP A 624 20.06 5.31 -26.44
CA ASP A 624 19.69 5.62 -27.83
C ASP A 624 18.40 4.89 -28.27
N ALA A 625 18.23 3.63 -27.84
CA ALA A 625 17.03 2.87 -28.11
C ALA A 625 15.80 3.47 -27.42
N ILE A 626 15.94 3.88 -26.15
CA ILE A 626 14.84 4.56 -25.42
C ILE A 626 14.53 5.91 -26.08
N LEU A 627 15.54 6.72 -26.44
CA LEU A 627 15.34 7.97 -27.19
C LEU A 627 14.56 7.73 -28.49
N SER A 628 14.92 6.70 -29.25
CA SER A 628 14.26 6.37 -30.52
C SER A 628 12.79 6.02 -30.32
N GLY A 629 12.48 5.26 -29.27
CA GLY A 629 11.09 4.97 -28.92
C GLY A 629 10.33 6.18 -28.38
N VAL A 630 10.99 7.08 -27.65
CA VAL A 630 10.41 8.37 -27.24
C VAL A 630 10.08 9.23 -28.46
N ASN A 631 10.99 9.33 -29.44
CA ASN A 631 10.75 10.06 -30.68
C ASN A 631 9.57 9.47 -31.45
N GLU A 632 9.50 8.14 -31.63
CA GLU A 632 8.35 7.49 -32.27
C GLU A 632 7.04 7.76 -31.51
N TYR A 633 7.07 7.72 -30.17
CA TYR A 633 5.88 8.01 -29.35
C TYR A 633 5.36 9.43 -29.55
N PHE A 634 6.25 10.41 -29.70
CA PHE A 634 5.90 11.81 -29.96
C PHE A 634 5.77 12.15 -31.45
N GLY A 635 5.95 11.18 -32.36
CA GLY A 635 5.89 11.39 -33.81
C GLY A 635 7.00 12.30 -34.35
N ARG A 636 8.19 12.24 -33.75
CA ARG A 636 9.39 13.03 -34.13
C ARG A 636 10.39 12.23 -34.94
#